data_AF-A0A3B8ZMA9-F1
#
_entry.id   AF-A0A3B8ZMA9-F1
#
_cell.length_a   1.000
_cell.length_b   1.000
_cell.length_c   1.000
_cell.angle_alpha   90.00
_cell.angle_beta   90.00
_cell.angle_gamma   90.00
#
_symmetry.space_group_name_H-M   'P 1'
#
loop_
_entity.id
_entity.type
_entity.pdbx_description
1 polymer ?
#
loop_
_entity_poly.entity_id
_entity_poly.type
_entity_poly.pdbx_seq_one_letter_code
_entity_poly.pdbx_strand_id
1 'polypeptide(L)'
;MSADPIKDRSEIEPIASAPPSVPKKLDLQTQREQSLVLARAAVAVAADNRGQDIVLLDLTQQTSLFDFFVIVTGTSRRQLGAICIEVDRVLKTQFGERKLSMTGQEDGRWTILDYGNIVVHVFDEETRQFYDLESLWGDAKQIDVTDIINQSAARMAPR
;
A
#
# COMPACT_ATOMS: atom_id res chain seq x y z
N MET A 1 -69.18 30.05 -17.61
CA MET A 1 -68.67 29.61 -16.30
C MET A 1 -68.40 28.11 -16.43
N SER A 2 -67.32 27.70 -17.09
CA SER A 2 -65.95 27.59 -16.56
C SER A 2 -65.86 26.62 -15.38
N ALA A 3 -65.38 25.41 -15.66
CA ALA A 3 -64.26 24.78 -14.93
C ALA A 3 -63.78 23.57 -15.75
N ASP A 4 -62.49 23.58 -16.08
CA ASP A 4 -61.77 22.62 -16.92
C ASP A 4 -61.62 21.23 -16.28
N PRO A 5 -61.56 20.15 -17.09
CA PRO A 5 -61.25 18.81 -16.62
C PRO A 5 -59.75 18.69 -16.31
N ILE A 6 -59.46 18.14 -15.12
CA ILE A 6 -58.13 17.81 -14.60
C ILE A 6 -57.29 17.10 -15.68
N LYS A 7 -56.20 17.76 -16.06
CA LYS A 7 -55.23 17.33 -17.05
C LYS A 7 -54.45 16.10 -16.53
N ASP A 8 -54.54 15.03 -17.31
CA ASP A 8 -53.55 13.99 -17.60
C ASP A 8 -52.31 13.91 -16.67
N ARG A 9 -52.19 12.79 -15.94
CA ARG A 9 -51.04 12.44 -15.06
C ARG A 9 -49.97 11.65 -15.83
N SER A 10 -49.60 12.07 -17.03
CA SER A 10 -48.63 11.33 -17.86
C SER A 10 -47.47 12.19 -18.36
N GLU A 11 -46.86 13.01 -17.49
CA GLU A 11 -45.56 13.65 -17.79
C GLU A 11 -44.67 13.63 -16.54
N ILE A 12 -43.91 12.53 -16.38
CA ILE A 12 -42.66 12.55 -15.61
C ILE A 12 -41.55 12.55 -16.66
N GLU A 13 -41.02 13.73 -16.94
CA GLU A 13 -39.78 13.92 -17.71
C GLU A 13 -38.63 13.15 -17.04
N PRO A 14 -37.72 12.51 -17.80
CA PRO A 14 -36.60 11.80 -17.24
C PRO A 14 -35.65 12.78 -16.53
N ILE A 15 -35.29 12.49 -15.28
CA ILE A 15 -34.26 13.22 -14.54
C ILE A 15 -32.90 12.88 -15.17
N ALA A 16 -32.59 13.53 -16.28
CA ALA A 16 -31.26 13.52 -16.86
C ALA A 16 -30.37 14.49 -16.08
N SER A 17 -29.50 13.93 -15.25
CA SER A 17 -28.11 14.38 -15.16
C SER A 17 -27.35 13.27 -14.43
N ALA A 18 -26.89 12.27 -15.18
CA ALA A 18 -25.77 11.47 -14.71
C ALA A 18 -24.65 12.44 -14.28
N PRO A 19 -23.98 12.23 -13.13
CA PRO A 19 -22.89 13.10 -12.73
C PRO A 19 -21.86 13.16 -13.87
N PRO A 20 -21.22 14.31 -14.10
CA PRO A 20 -20.21 14.42 -15.16
C PRO A 20 -19.20 13.30 -14.96
N SER A 21 -19.06 12.46 -15.98
CA SER A 21 -18.14 11.31 -15.96
C SER A 21 -16.71 11.84 -15.96
N VAL A 22 -16.17 12.09 -14.77
CA VAL A 22 -14.75 12.40 -14.60
C VAL A 22 -13.95 11.19 -15.13
N PRO A 23 -12.89 11.40 -15.94
CA PRO A 23 -12.16 10.29 -16.53
C PRO A 23 -11.44 9.48 -15.43
N LYS A 24 -11.90 8.25 -15.19
CA LYS A 24 -11.32 7.27 -14.24
C LYS A 24 -9.80 7.10 -14.35
N LYS A 25 -9.22 7.39 -15.52
CA LYS A 25 -7.80 7.11 -15.82
C LYS A 25 -6.82 8.09 -15.14
N LEU A 26 -7.23 9.34 -14.93
CA LEU A 26 -6.37 10.37 -14.31
C LEU A 26 -6.30 10.20 -12.78
N ASP A 27 -7.40 9.72 -12.18
CA ASP A 27 -7.51 9.41 -10.74
C ASP A 27 -6.63 8.21 -10.35
N LEU A 28 -6.69 7.13 -11.14
CA LEU A 28 -5.89 5.91 -10.89
C LEU A 28 -4.38 6.13 -11.03
N GLN A 29 -3.93 6.97 -11.97
CA GLN A 29 -2.51 7.29 -12.10
C GLN A 29 -2.00 8.07 -10.88
N THR A 30 -2.75 9.09 -10.46
CA THR A 30 -2.43 9.88 -9.27
C THR A 30 -2.40 9.00 -8.01
N GLN A 31 -3.37 8.10 -7.88
CA GLN A 31 -3.41 7.13 -6.78
C GLN A 31 -2.17 6.23 -6.76
N ARG A 32 -1.78 5.66 -7.92
CA ARG A 32 -0.59 4.80 -8.02
C ARG A 32 0.71 5.53 -7.71
N GLU A 33 0.83 6.78 -8.12
CA GLU A 33 1.97 7.63 -7.76
C GLU A 33 2.06 7.83 -6.24
N GLN A 34 0.92 8.07 -5.58
CA GLN A 34 0.85 8.16 -4.12
C GLN A 34 1.19 6.82 -3.46
N SER A 35 0.63 5.70 -3.94
CA SER A 35 0.94 4.36 -3.47
C SER A 35 2.45 4.08 -3.53
N LEU A 36 3.12 4.49 -4.61
CA LEU A 36 4.57 4.32 -4.77
C LEU A 36 5.36 5.16 -3.76
N VAL A 37 4.91 6.39 -3.48
CA VAL A 37 5.51 7.24 -2.44
C VAL A 37 5.44 6.56 -1.07
N LEU A 38 4.28 6.00 -0.71
CA LEU A 38 4.09 5.28 0.55
C LEU A 38 4.96 4.02 0.64
N ALA A 39 5.03 3.24 -0.45
CA ALA A 39 5.85 2.04 -0.50
C ALA A 39 7.34 2.36 -0.32
N ARG A 40 7.84 3.41 -0.99
CA ARG A 40 9.24 3.88 -0.83
C ARG A 40 9.52 4.41 0.57
N ALA A 41 8.55 5.05 1.21
CA ALA A 41 8.67 5.46 2.60
C ALA A 41 8.77 4.25 3.55
N ALA A 42 7.94 3.23 3.35
CA ALA A 42 8.03 1.98 4.11
C ALA A 42 9.39 1.28 3.94
N VAL A 43 9.91 1.23 2.71
CA VAL A 43 11.27 0.73 2.41
C VAL A 43 12.34 1.52 3.17
N ALA A 44 12.27 2.86 3.15
CA ALA A 44 13.24 3.70 3.87
C ALA A 44 13.22 3.43 5.38
N VAL A 45 12.03 3.29 5.96
CA VAL A 45 11.89 2.99 7.39
C VAL A 45 12.40 1.59 7.73
N ALA A 46 12.11 0.59 6.89
CA ALA A 46 12.64 -0.75 7.05
C ALA A 46 14.18 -0.74 7.01
N ALA A 47 14.77 -0.01 6.06
CA ALA A 47 16.22 0.14 5.94
C ALA A 47 16.84 0.87 7.16
N ASP A 48 16.22 1.97 7.62
CA ASP A 48 16.64 2.70 8.82
C ASP A 48 16.57 1.82 10.10
N ASN A 49 15.73 0.79 10.09
CA ASN A 49 15.61 -0.21 11.16
C ASN A 49 16.43 -1.49 10.88
N ARG A 50 17.39 -1.43 9.94
CA ARG A 50 18.29 -2.53 9.56
C ARG A 50 17.57 -3.79 9.05
N GLY A 51 16.40 -3.61 8.44
CA GLY A 51 15.74 -4.68 7.68
C GLY A 51 16.66 -5.18 6.56
N GLN A 52 16.59 -6.49 6.31
CA GLN A 52 17.40 -7.18 5.32
C GLN A 52 16.55 -7.57 4.11
N ASP A 53 17.22 -7.76 2.98
CA ASP A 53 16.62 -8.26 1.73
C ASP A 53 15.34 -7.52 1.35
N ILE A 54 15.36 -6.19 1.43
CA ILE A 54 14.17 -5.38 1.21
C ILE A 54 13.83 -5.39 -0.29
N VAL A 55 12.64 -5.87 -0.63
CA VAL A 55 12.13 -5.96 -2.00
C VAL A 55 10.87 -5.12 -2.13
N LEU A 56 10.78 -4.35 -3.22
CA LEU A 56 9.58 -3.62 -3.61
C LEU A 56 9.04 -4.21 -4.92
N LEU A 57 7.86 -4.81 -4.87
CA LEU A 57 7.18 -5.38 -6.02
C LEU A 57 6.07 -4.45 -6.51
N ASP A 58 5.98 -4.26 -7.83
CA ASP A 58 4.88 -3.61 -8.53
C ASP A 58 3.87 -4.67 -8.99
N LEU A 59 2.70 -4.66 -8.33
CA LEU A 59 1.60 -5.58 -8.58
C LEU A 59 0.52 -4.98 -9.49
N THR A 60 0.69 -3.74 -9.97
CA THR A 60 -0.35 -3.00 -10.70
C THR A 60 -0.78 -3.65 -12.02
N GLN A 61 0.03 -4.57 -12.54
CA GLN A 61 -0.22 -5.38 -13.72
C GLN A 61 -0.65 -6.83 -13.40
N GLN A 62 -0.56 -7.24 -12.14
CA GLN A 62 -0.85 -8.60 -11.67
C GLN A 62 -2.21 -8.71 -10.97
N THR A 63 -2.61 -7.67 -10.24
CA THR A 63 -3.89 -7.62 -9.52
C THR A 63 -4.41 -6.19 -9.41
N SER A 64 -5.72 -6.05 -9.19
CA SER A 64 -6.36 -4.77 -8.87
C SER A 64 -6.58 -4.56 -7.36
N LEU A 65 -6.18 -5.52 -6.53
CA LEU A 65 -6.38 -5.46 -5.08
C LEU A 65 -5.39 -4.52 -4.39
N PHE A 66 -4.11 -4.57 -4.80
CA PHE A 66 -3.02 -3.81 -4.23
C PHE A 66 -2.10 -3.32 -5.36
N ASP A 67 -1.48 -2.16 -5.17
CA ASP A 67 -0.50 -1.63 -6.13
C ASP A 67 0.91 -2.15 -5.86
N PHE A 68 1.33 -2.20 -4.59
CA PHE A 68 2.71 -2.54 -4.23
C PHE A 68 2.83 -3.44 -3.00
N PHE A 69 3.79 -4.36 -3.05
CA PHE A 69 4.27 -5.09 -1.88
C PHE A 69 5.66 -4.58 -1.48
N VAL A 70 5.85 -4.39 -0.18
CA VAL A 70 7.15 -4.19 0.44
C VAL A 70 7.44 -5.42 1.28
N ILE A 71 8.49 -6.17 0.94
CA ILE A 71 8.87 -7.41 1.64
C ILE A 71 10.20 -7.15 2.34
N VAL A 72 10.27 -7.48 3.62
CA VAL A 72 11.42 -7.20 4.49
C VAL A 72 11.71 -8.41 5.36
N THR A 73 13.00 -8.79 5.47
CA THR A 73 13.47 -9.75 6.48
C THR A 73 13.94 -8.99 7.73
N GLY A 74 13.54 -9.46 8.91
CA GLY A 74 14.12 -9.09 10.18
C GLY A 74 14.82 -10.28 10.86
N THR A 75 15.79 -9.98 11.72
CA THR A 75 16.67 -10.98 12.36
C THR A 75 16.21 -11.42 13.75
N SER A 76 15.20 -10.76 14.31
CA SER A 76 14.63 -11.10 15.62
C SER A 76 13.22 -10.56 15.75
N ARG A 77 12.35 -11.24 16.52
CA ARG A 77 11.00 -10.78 16.84
C ARG A 77 10.93 -9.32 17.29
N ARG A 78 11.91 -8.88 18.09
CA ARG A 78 12.01 -7.49 18.55
C ARG A 78 12.24 -6.53 17.38
N GLN A 79 13.13 -6.88 16.45
CA GLN A 79 13.38 -6.08 15.26
C GLN A 79 12.17 -6.06 14.33
N LEU A 80 11.53 -7.21 14.07
CA LEU A 80 10.31 -7.28 13.26
C LEU A 80 9.25 -6.33 13.83
N GLY A 81 8.97 -6.42 15.13
CA GLY A 81 8.02 -5.55 15.81
C GLY A 81 8.41 -4.06 15.72
N ALA A 82 9.70 -3.73 15.83
CA ALA A 82 10.18 -2.36 15.70
C ALA A 82 9.98 -1.80 14.27
N ILE A 83 10.28 -2.60 13.24
CA ILE A 83 10.04 -2.23 11.83
C ILE A 83 8.54 -1.93 11.63
N CYS A 84 7.65 -2.83 12.07
CA CYS A 84 6.21 -2.65 11.93
C CYS A 84 5.70 -1.37 12.62
N ILE A 85 6.12 -1.14 13.86
CA ILE A 85 5.72 0.04 14.63
C ILE A 85 6.21 1.33 13.98
N GLU A 86 7.47 1.36 13.52
CA GLU A 86 8.03 2.56 12.89
C GLU A 86 7.43 2.83 11.52
N VAL A 87 7.15 1.80 10.71
CA VAL A 87 6.44 1.96 9.43
C VAL A 87 5.06 2.59 9.68
N ASP A 88 4.28 2.04 10.61
CA ASP A 88 2.96 2.58 10.96
C ASP A 88 3.03 4.01 11.48
N ARG A 89 4.01 4.30 12.35
CA ARG A 89 4.23 5.65 12.88
C ARG A 89 4.56 6.64 11.77
N VAL A 90 5.48 6.31 10.87
CA VAL A 90 5.92 7.22 9.79
C VAL A 90 4.81 7.44 8.76
N LEU A 91 4.16 6.38 8.27
CA LEU A 91 3.08 6.52 7.30
C LEU A 91 1.92 7.34 7.88
N LYS A 92 1.58 7.14 9.14
CA LYS A 92 0.55 7.94 9.82
C LYS A 92 0.95 9.39 10.03
N THR A 93 2.16 9.66 10.52
CA THR A 93 2.55 11.01 10.96
C THR A 93 3.05 11.91 9.83
N GLN A 94 3.68 11.35 8.80
CA GLN A 94 4.25 12.12 7.69
C GLN A 94 3.35 12.15 6.45
N PHE A 95 2.55 11.09 6.24
CA PHE A 95 1.70 10.95 5.05
C PHE A 95 0.21 11.01 5.39
N GLY A 96 -0.17 10.95 6.66
CA GLY A 96 -1.57 10.94 7.08
C GLY A 96 -2.26 9.59 6.86
N GLU A 97 -1.52 8.55 6.48
CA GLU A 97 -2.07 7.26 6.09
C GLU A 97 -2.35 6.36 7.28
N ARG A 98 -3.52 5.72 7.27
CA ARG A 98 -3.92 4.79 8.33
C ARG A 98 -4.00 3.38 7.77
N LYS A 99 -3.29 2.46 8.42
CA LYS A 99 -3.45 1.03 8.11
C LYS A 99 -4.89 0.60 8.31
N LEU A 100 -5.36 -0.27 7.42
CA LEU A 100 -6.62 -0.99 7.52
C LEU A 100 -6.51 -2.10 8.56
N SER A 101 -5.38 -2.81 8.56
CA SER A 101 -5.14 -3.89 9.51
C SER A 101 -3.65 -4.13 9.78
N MET A 102 -3.37 -4.81 10.88
CA MET A 102 -2.07 -5.40 11.18
C MET A 102 -2.28 -6.77 11.82
N THR A 103 -1.65 -7.81 11.28
CA THR A 103 -1.84 -9.20 11.71
C THR A 103 -0.50 -9.93 11.90
N GLY A 104 -0.44 -10.89 12.83
CA GLY A 104 0.74 -11.74 13.04
C GLY A 104 1.89 -11.12 13.84
N GLN A 105 1.70 -9.91 14.38
CA GLN A 105 2.71 -9.24 15.22
C GLN A 105 3.01 -10.06 16.48
N GLU A 106 1.98 -10.65 17.05
CA GLU A 106 2.00 -11.50 18.22
C GLU A 106 2.74 -12.81 17.99
N ASP A 107 2.95 -13.29 16.77
CA ASP A 107 3.67 -14.53 16.50
C ASP A 107 5.16 -14.29 16.28
N GLY A 108 5.52 -13.09 15.82
CA GLY A 108 6.92 -12.67 15.70
C GLY A 108 7.69 -13.34 14.57
N ARG A 109 6.97 -13.90 13.58
CA ARG A 109 7.53 -14.60 12.42
C ARG A 109 7.13 -13.95 11.10
N TRP A 110 5.87 -13.53 11.02
CA TRP A 110 5.35 -12.82 9.86
C TRP A 110 4.33 -11.81 10.33
N THR A 111 4.57 -10.55 10.03
CA THR A 111 3.60 -9.48 10.26
C THR A 111 3.21 -8.85 8.92
N ILE A 112 1.92 -8.63 8.73
CA ILE A 112 1.36 -7.94 7.57
C ILE A 112 0.82 -6.61 8.05
N LEU A 113 1.20 -5.52 7.39
CA LEU A 113 0.57 -4.21 7.52
C LEU A 113 -0.14 -3.88 6.21
N ASP A 114 -1.46 -3.77 6.27
CA ASP A 114 -2.30 -3.52 5.11
C ASP A 114 -2.80 -2.08 5.11
N TYR A 115 -2.50 -1.34 4.04
CA TYR A 115 -2.97 0.04 3.80
C TYR A 115 -3.97 0.11 2.63
N GLY A 116 -4.42 -1.03 2.10
CA GLY A 116 -5.34 -1.14 0.98
C GLY A 116 -4.63 -1.03 -0.37
N ASN A 117 -3.82 0.00 -0.60
CA ASN A 117 -3.05 0.16 -1.83
C ASN A 117 -1.62 -0.39 -1.75
N ILE A 118 -1.04 -0.42 -0.55
CA ILE A 118 0.25 -1.06 -0.29
C ILE A 118 0.13 -2.07 0.84
N VAL A 119 0.92 -3.14 0.76
CA VAL A 119 1.03 -4.15 1.82
C VAL A 119 2.48 -4.33 2.19
N VAL A 120 2.79 -4.22 3.48
CA VAL A 120 4.14 -4.41 4.02
C VAL A 120 4.20 -5.76 4.72
N HIS A 121 5.01 -6.66 4.18
CA HIS A 121 5.29 -7.97 4.74
C HIS A 121 6.63 -7.94 5.47
N VAL A 122 6.61 -8.20 6.78
CA VAL A 122 7.81 -8.26 7.61
C VAL A 122 7.96 -9.68 8.13
N PHE A 123 8.99 -10.37 7.66
CA PHE A 123 9.24 -11.78 7.93
C PHE A 123 10.47 -12.01 8.80
N ASP A 124 10.54 -13.16 9.47
CA ASP A 124 11.82 -13.79 9.78
C ASP A 124 12.32 -14.60 8.58
N GLU A 125 13.60 -14.98 8.61
CA GLU A 125 14.25 -15.63 7.47
C GLU A 125 13.59 -16.97 7.07
N GLU A 126 13.34 -17.85 8.05
CA GLU A 126 12.76 -19.17 7.80
C GLU A 126 11.35 -19.08 7.21
N THR A 127 10.54 -18.16 7.73
CA THR A 127 9.17 -17.96 7.28
C THR A 127 9.12 -17.33 5.90
N ARG A 128 10.03 -16.39 5.58
CA ARG A 128 10.15 -15.84 4.22
C ARG A 128 10.46 -16.93 3.20
N GLN A 129 11.44 -17.79 3.49
CA GLN A 129 11.81 -18.90 2.63
C GLN A 129 10.67 -19.91 2.43
N PHE A 130 9.88 -20.16 3.49
CA PHE A 130 8.75 -21.10 3.42
C PHE A 130 7.61 -20.58 2.53
N TYR A 131 7.24 -19.29 2.66
CA TYR A 131 6.14 -18.72 1.90
C TYR A 131 6.53 -18.24 0.49
N ASP A 132 7.79 -17.83 0.30
CA ASP A 132 8.40 -17.46 -0.98
C ASP A 132 7.50 -16.59 -1.86
N LEU A 133 7.03 -15.47 -1.29
CA LEU A 133 6.11 -14.57 -1.97
C LEU A 133 6.74 -13.98 -3.25
N GLU A 134 8.04 -13.80 -3.26
CA GLU A 134 8.77 -13.31 -4.44
C GLU A 134 8.66 -14.27 -5.62
N SER A 135 8.71 -15.59 -5.41
CA SER A 135 8.45 -16.55 -6.49
C SER A 135 6.96 -16.60 -6.87
N LEU A 136 6.05 -16.54 -5.88
CA LEU A 136 4.61 -16.51 -6.13
C LEU A 136 4.20 -15.31 -7.00
N TRP A 137 4.85 -14.17 -6.77
CA TRP A 137 4.66 -12.94 -7.52
C TRP A 137 5.83 -12.68 -8.48
N GLY A 138 6.48 -13.73 -9.00
CA GLY A 138 7.69 -13.61 -9.83
C GLY A 138 7.49 -12.83 -11.14
N ASP A 139 6.25 -12.74 -11.64
CA ASP A 139 5.89 -11.92 -12.80
C ASP A 139 5.72 -10.43 -12.45
N ALA A 140 5.67 -10.06 -11.16
CA ALA A 140 5.63 -8.68 -10.72
C ALA A 140 6.99 -8.00 -10.96
N LYS A 141 6.94 -6.76 -11.43
CA LYS A 141 8.18 -6.00 -11.67
C LYS A 141 8.79 -5.61 -10.32
N GLN A 142 10.05 -5.96 -10.11
CA GLN A 142 10.80 -5.42 -8.98
C GLN A 142 11.23 -3.96 -9.26
N ILE A 143 10.96 -3.08 -8.31
CA ILE A 143 11.41 -1.68 -8.36
C ILE A 143 12.74 -1.59 -7.62
N ASP A 144 13.75 -1.02 -8.28
CA ASP A 144 15.04 -0.79 -7.66
C ASP A 144 14.93 0.25 -6.53
N VAL A 145 15.34 -0.17 -5.34
CA VAL A 145 15.34 0.62 -4.10
C VAL A 145 16.74 0.78 -3.51
N THR A 146 17.78 0.37 -4.23
CA THR A 146 19.19 0.39 -3.78
C THR A 146 19.60 1.78 -3.27
N ASP A 147 19.19 2.83 -3.97
CA ASP A 147 19.49 4.21 -3.55
C ASP A 147 18.87 4.58 -2.19
N ILE A 148 17.64 4.12 -1.91
CA ILE A 148 16.97 4.37 -0.63
C ILE A 148 17.74 3.67 0.48
N ILE A 149 18.09 2.40 0.27
CA ILE A 149 18.83 1.57 1.23
C ILE A 149 20.20 2.18 1.53
N ASN A 150 20.92 2.62 0.50
CA ASN A 150 22.23 3.27 0.64
C ASN A 150 22.15 4.60 1.40
N GLN A 151 21.11 5.40 1.14
CA GLN A 151 20.88 6.65 1.88
C GLN A 151 20.60 6.37 3.37
N SER A 152 19.81 5.35 3.68
CA SER A 152 19.59 4.90 5.06
C SER A 152 20.90 4.46 5.73
N ALA A 153 21.69 3.62 5.07
CA ALA A 153 22.99 3.19 5.58
C ALA A 153 23.94 4.36 5.87
N ALA A 154 23.99 5.35 4.97
CA ALA A 154 24.81 6.56 5.14
C ALA A 154 24.38 7.42 6.33
N ARG A 155 23.07 7.55 6.60
CA ARG A 155 22.55 8.26 7.79
C ARG A 155 22.91 7.58 9.11
N MET A 156 23.09 6.26 9.08
CA MET A 156 23.36 5.44 10.27
C MET A 156 24.85 5.22 10.55
N ALA A 157 25.75 5.58 9.63
CA ALA A 157 27.18 5.45 9.82
C ALA A 157 27.66 6.29 11.03
N PRO A 158 28.50 5.73 11.92
CA PRO A 158 29.08 6.51 13.01
C PRO A 158 29.89 7.68 12.46
N ARG A 159 29.74 8.86 13.07
CA ARG A 159 30.52 10.06 12.74
C ARG A 159 31.96 9.94 13.20
#